data_AF-A0A813FM95-F1
#
_entry.id   AF-A0A813FM95-F1
#
_cell.length_a   1.000
_cell.length_b   1.000
_cell.length_c   1.000
_cell.angle_alpha   90.00
_cell.angle_beta   90.00
_cell.angle_gamma   90.00
#
_symmetry.space_group_name_H-M   'P 1'
#
loop_
_entity.id
_entity.type
_entity.pdbx_description
1 polymer ?
#
loop_
_entity_poly.entity_id
_entity_poly.type
_entity_poly.pdbx_seq_one_letter_code
_entity_poly.pdbx_strand_id
1 'polypeptide(L)'
;LCFPVQPTACHQCSMEALLQELQSRVAALEQDAGGAGDGLLPDRKAGGGGGSDAQILKKVSTRLQDFEAQITAQLGNLQTDFDKKLSHVNRGASSMKPLDAAGGSAGMDTMAEDLDQLKYDVGELKDLLSNNKGEVNHIRRIVLACERDMEDFTAAMDAVNVDLDEMRARVDATHSIITSRQRVEATMTAEISTMRLDIGDIQEALKNHDSWMEDVSNTLQQMQEKEENLTEDIINLKNEMNTKLDTKVDNVAWKEANDDLDAAVKTVRDMVSSLRLDVDARRRKVDEILATIRHDITAVETNLEESKAKITSDTDQAVNALNGRIDFTNKDLAATQESLHTTQNSLSDCFNEVAVVRSDLERNMADTEARLKNDIRQKQQEAFEKIGAVEQQAELRSAEASRRLGALDLRMSGVQGGLGEHKRDILKLREEVNGLTVKSASHEVDIQKNSDAVRKMEKQRNMDEQNWKAQMDAVHDVLDTKVNEKPFEDLKHCVASLTKGVVKFAQVVGVFPGPKFDDAEGADHGEADVELLGWEECAENMSFRVDKAWRQRCSQRFRNIL
;
A
#
# COMPACT_ATOMS: atom_id res chain seq x y z
N LEU A 1 32.06 70.90 -22.10
CA LEU A 1 32.53 71.13 -20.72
C LEU A 1 33.70 70.18 -20.48
N CYS A 2 34.81 70.75 -20.03
CA CYS A 2 36.00 70.12 -19.43
C CYS A 2 36.99 69.37 -20.35
N PHE A 3 38.06 70.09 -20.70
CA PHE A 3 39.42 69.58 -20.90
C PHE A 3 39.97 68.91 -19.62
N PRO A 4 41.00 68.06 -19.76
CA PRO A 4 42.30 68.45 -19.22
C PRO A 4 43.46 68.27 -20.22
N VAL A 5 44.60 68.84 -19.84
CA VAL A 5 45.78 69.22 -20.60
C VAL A 5 47.01 68.44 -20.09
N GLN A 6 47.95 68.17 -21.01
CA GLN A 6 49.41 67.83 -20.88
C GLN A 6 49.86 66.37 -20.59
N PRO A 7 51.12 65.97 -20.94
CA PRO A 7 52.20 66.71 -21.61
C PRO A 7 52.86 66.03 -22.84
N THR A 8 53.45 66.85 -23.70
CA THR A 8 54.45 66.49 -24.71
C THR A 8 55.74 66.00 -24.06
N ALA A 9 56.13 64.74 -24.32
CA ALA A 9 57.45 64.24 -24.00
C ALA A 9 57.99 63.35 -25.15
N CYS A 10 59.27 63.59 -25.47
CA CYS A 10 60.19 62.70 -26.15
C CYS A 10 60.22 62.68 -27.69
N HIS A 11 60.89 63.67 -28.27
CA HIS A 11 61.63 63.53 -29.54
C HIS A 11 63.15 63.38 -29.32
N GLN A 12 63.62 63.23 -28.07
CA GLN A 12 65.04 63.05 -27.74
C GLN A 12 65.47 61.58 -27.53
N CYS A 13 64.61 60.66 -27.07
CA CYS A 13 65.02 59.24 -26.91
C CYS A 13 65.18 58.47 -28.22
N SER A 14 64.57 58.91 -29.34
CA SER A 14 64.70 58.19 -30.62
C SER A 14 66.06 58.39 -31.29
N MET A 15 66.76 59.48 -30.98
CA MET A 15 68.05 59.80 -31.60
C MET A 15 69.22 59.17 -30.83
N GLU A 16 69.12 59.06 -29.51
CA GLU A 16 70.10 58.34 -28.68
C GLU A 16 70.08 56.82 -28.92
N ALA A 17 68.90 56.24 -29.12
CA ALA A 17 68.77 54.81 -29.46
C ALA A 17 69.40 54.47 -30.83
N LEU A 18 69.24 55.34 -31.83
CA LEU A 18 69.84 55.18 -33.16
C LEU A 18 71.38 55.35 -33.15
N LEU A 19 71.90 56.19 -32.24
CA LEU A 19 73.35 56.37 -32.08
C LEU A 19 74.01 55.18 -31.35
N GLN A 20 73.33 54.57 -30.37
CA GLN A 20 73.80 53.34 -29.72
C GLN A 20 73.80 52.14 -30.68
N GLU A 21 72.77 52.00 -31.51
CA GLU A 21 72.69 50.96 -32.55
C GLU A 21 73.84 51.08 -33.59
N LEU A 22 74.17 52.32 -34.01
CA LEU A 22 75.28 52.58 -34.91
C LEU A 22 76.65 52.31 -34.26
N GLN A 23 76.83 52.65 -32.98
CA GLN A 23 78.06 52.34 -32.24
C GLN A 23 78.26 50.83 -32.06
N SER A 24 77.20 50.06 -31.81
CA SER A 24 77.28 48.60 -31.72
C SER A 24 77.61 47.93 -33.06
N ARG A 25 77.13 48.46 -34.20
CA ARG A 25 77.46 47.92 -35.54
C ARG A 25 78.88 48.25 -35.99
N VAL A 26 79.45 49.37 -35.56
CA VAL A 26 80.85 49.73 -35.83
C VAL A 26 81.81 48.90 -34.97
N ALA A 27 81.50 48.66 -33.69
CA ALA A 27 82.29 47.78 -32.83
C ALA A 27 82.32 46.32 -33.33
N ALA A 28 81.23 45.84 -33.93
CA ALA A 28 81.16 44.51 -34.53
C ALA A 28 82.01 44.38 -35.81
N LEU A 29 82.20 45.47 -36.57
CA LEU A 29 83.03 45.49 -37.78
C LEU A 29 84.52 45.63 -37.49
N GLU A 30 84.90 46.24 -36.35
CA GLU A 30 86.29 46.32 -35.91
C GLU A 30 86.81 45.02 -35.25
N GLN A 31 85.90 44.16 -34.78
CA GLN A 31 86.26 42.88 -34.14
C GLN A 31 86.45 41.72 -35.14
N ASP A 32 85.99 41.86 -36.39
CA ASP A 32 86.07 40.83 -37.44
C ASP A 32 87.28 41.00 -38.39
N ALA A 33 88.16 41.98 -38.12
CA ALA A 33 89.37 42.28 -38.89
C ALA A 33 90.67 41.85 -38.18
N GLY A 34 90.65 40.74 -37.44
CA GLY A 34 91.81 40.23 -36.72
C GLY A 34 91.84 38.70 -36.61
N GLY A 35 92.33 38.00 -37.64
CA GLY A 35 92.58 36.57 -37.56
C GLY A 35 93.06 35.96 -38.88
N ALA A 36 94.34 35.60 -38.94
CA ALA A 36 95.02 35.05 -40.11
C ALA A 36 94.68 33.57 -40.38
N GLY A 37 94.72 33.16 -41.66
CA GLY A 37 94.99 31.76 -42.01
C GLY A 37 94.38 31.21 -43.31
N ASP A 38 95.19 31.23 -44.36
CA ASP A 38 95.39 30.14 -45.35
C ASP A 38 94.35 29.82 -46.45
N GLY A 39 94.86 29.72 -47.69
CA GLY A 39 94.28 28.84 -48.72
C GLY A 39 93.69 29.46 -50.00
N LEU A 40 94.52 29.46 -51.07
CA LEU A 40 94.17 29.18 -52.49
C LEU A 40 93.75 30.33 -53.44
N LEU A 41 94.77 30.78 -54.18
CA LEU A 41 94.79 31.45 -55.50
C LEU A 41 94.06 30.62 -56.61
N PRO A 42 93.60 31.22 -57.76
CA PRO A 42 94.48 31.95 -58.68
C PRO A 42 93.95 33.19 -59.42
N ASP A 43 94.85 34.17 -59.49
CA ASP A 43 95.38 34.81 -60.70
C ASP A 43 94.40 35.50 -61.68
N ARG A 44 94.27 36.83 -61.55
CA ARG A 44 93.88 37.75 -62.64
C ARG A 44 94.63 39.08 -62.56
N LYS A 45 95.85 39.06 -63.09
CA LYS A 45 96.53 40.09 -63.89
C LYS A 45 95.81 41.46 -64.00
N ALA A 46 96.15 42.41 -63.12
CA ALA A 46 95.88 43.84 -63.32
C ALA A 46 96.90 44.42 -64.31
N GLY A 47 96.50 44.47 -65.59
CA GLY A 47 97.23 45.13 -66.65
C GLY A 47 96.88 46.62 -66.76
N GLY A 48 97.91 47.45 -66.62
CA GLY A 48 98.17 48.67 -67.41
C GLY A 48 97.02 49.66 -67.66
N GLY A 49 97.00 50.76 -66.90
CA GLY A 49 96.10 51.88 -67.15
C GLY A 49 96.64 53.25 -66.73
N GLY A 50 97.95 53.50 -66.88
CA GLY A 50 98.56 54.78 -66.47
C GLY A 50 99.82 55.21 -67.22
N GLY A 51 100.15 54.60 -68.36
CA GLY A 51 101.45 54.78 -69.04
C GLY A 51 101.43 55.38 -70.44
N SER A 52 100.26 55.69 -71.03
CA SER A 52 100.16 56.13 -72.43
C SER A 52 100.69 57.55 -72.63
N ASP A 53 100.33 58.50 -71.78
CA ASP A 53 100.68 59.91 -71.97
C ASP A 53 102.17 60.18 -71.76
N ALA A 54 102.79 59.52 -70.78
CA ALA A 54 104.22 59.64 -70.53
C ALA A 54 105.07 59.06 -71.68
N GLN A 55 104.62 57.99 -72.33
CA GLN A 55 105.32 57.42 -73.49
C GLN A 55 105.11 58.24 -74.77
N ILE A 56 103.94 58.84 -74.96
CA ILE A 56 103.66 59.73 -76.09
C ILE A 56 104.50 61.01 -75.97
N LEU A 57 104.54 61.64 -74.79
CA LEU A 57 105.38 62.82 -74.52
C LEU A 57 106.86 62.54 -74.74
N LYS A 58 107.34 61.35 -74.35
CA LYS A 58 108.74 60.95 -74.59
C LYS A 58 109.04 60.82 -76.09
N LYS A 59 108.15 60.20 -76.88
CA LYS A 59 108.32 60.08 -78.34
C LYS A 59 108.27 61.43 -79.06
N VAL A 60 107.38 62.33 -78.63
CA VAL A 60 107.29 63.69 -79.19
C VAL A 60 108.55 64.50 -78.88
N SER A 61 109.05 64.40 -77.64
CA SER A 61 110.30 65.06 -77.22
C SER A 61 111.51 64.56 -78.02
N THR A 62 111.64 63.24 -78.23
CA THR A 62 112.72 62.66 -79.05
C THR A 62 112.63 63.11 -80.52
N ARG A 63 111.42 63.15 -81.11
CA ARG A 63 111.25 63.62 -82.50
C ARG A 63 111.55 65.11 -82.67
N LEU A 64 111.27 65.93 -81.67
CA LEU A 64 111.65 67.36 -81.69
C LEU A 64 113.17 67.54 -81.61
N GLN A 65 113.85 66.77 -80.77
CA GLN A 65 115.31 66.77 -80.69
C GLN A 65 115.97 66.34 -82.02
N ASP A 66 115.46 65.29 -82.66
CA ASP A 66 115.97 64.83 -83.95
C ASP A 66 115.74 65.88 -85.06
N PHE A 67 114.60 66.57 -85.04
CA PHE A 67 114.29 67.64 -85.99
C PHE A 67 115.20 68.86 -85.80
N GLU A 68 115.49 69.25 -84.56
CA GLU A 68 116.42 70.33 -84.22
C GLU A 68 117.85 70.01 -84.66
N ALA A 69 118.31 68.77 -84.47
CA ALA A 69 119.60 68.30 -84.96
C ALA A 69 119.68 68.33 -86.50
N GLN A 70 118.58 68.01 -87.18
CA GLN A 70 118.51 68.01 -88.65
C GLN A 70 118.56 69.43 -89.25
N ILE A 71 117.88 70.41 -88.63
CA ILE A 71 117.97 71.82 -89.02
C ILE A 71 119.37 72.38 -88.77
N THR A 72 120.00 72.03 -87.64
CA THR A 72 121.36 72.48 -87.32
C THR A 72 122.38 71.95 -88.34
N ALA A 73 122.23 70.70 -88.78
CA ALA A 73 123.06 70.11 -89.83
C ALA A 73 122.84 70.77 -91.20
N GLN A 74 121.59 71.08 -91.57
CA GLN A 74 121.30 71.78 -92.83
C GLN A 74 121.85 73.21 -92.85
N LEU A 75 121.75 73.95 -91.74
CA LEU A 75 122.30 75.31 -91.62
C LEU A 75 123.83 75.30 -91.66
N GLY A 76 124.49 74.34 -91.01
CA GLY A 76 125.94 74.18 -91.08
C GLY A 76 126.44 73.90 -92.51
N ASN A 77 125.72 73.08 -93.26
CA ASN A 77 126.04 72.79 -94.66
C ASN A 77 125.84 74.01 -95.56
N LEU A 78 124.76 74.78 -95.37
CA LEU A 78 124.50 76.02 -96.12
C LEU A 78 125.56 77.10 -95.84
N GLN A 79 125.99 77.27 -94.59
CA GLN A 79 127.05 78.22 -94.24
C GLN A 79 128.37 77.87 -94.91
N THR A 80 128.73 76.58 -94.94
CA THR A 80 129.96 76.10 -95.59
C THR A 80 129.93 76.32 -97.11
N ASP A 81 128.76 76.15 -97.74
CA ASP A 81 128.57 76.41 -99.17
C ASP A 81 128.63 77.90 -99.52
N PHE A 82 128.13 78.78 -98.64
CA PHE A 82 128.25 80.23 -98.79
C PHE A 82 129.70 80.70 -98.69
N ASP A 83 130.49 80.18 -97.74
CA ASP A 83 131.91 80.51 -97.60
C ASP A 83 132.71 80.05 -98.84
N LYS A 84 132.40 78.86 -99.40
CA LYS A 84 133.00 78.40 -100.66
C LYS A 84 132.66 79.33 -101.83
N LYS A 85 131.41 79.76 -101.97
CA LYS A 85 130.99 80.66 -103.06
C LYS A 85 131.61 82.06 -102.92
N LEU A 86 131.76 82.59 -101.71
CA LEU A 86 132.45 83.88 -101.48
C LEU A 86 133.93 83.82 -101.91
N SER A 87 134.60 82.69 -101.66
CA SER A 87 136.00 82.50 -102.06
C SER A 87 136.21 82.46 -103.58
N HIS A 88 135.21 81.97 -104.34
CA HIS A 88 135.24 81.95 -105.79
C HIS A 88 134.95 83.33 -106.42
N VAL A 89 134.06 84.12 -105.82
CA VAL A 89 133.72 85.47 -106.32
C VAL A 89 134.86 86.47 -106.08
N ASN A 90 135.62 86.35 -105.00
CA ASN A 90 136.73 87.26 -104.71
C ASN A 90 137.97 87.05 -105.62
N ARG A 91 138.02 85.93 -106.39
CA ARG A 91 139.12 85.61 -107.32
C ARG A 91 138.84 85.98 -108.77
N GLY A 92 137.58 86.23 -109.13
CA GLY A 92 137.14 86.51 -110.52
C GLY A 92 137.03 88.00 -110.91
N ALA A 93 137.25 88.94 -109.99
CA ALA A 93 137.01 90.37 -110.22
C ALA A 93 138.26 91.22 -110.56
N SER A 94 139.44 90.61 -110.71
CA SER A 94 140.69 91.32 -111.03
C SER A 94 141.29 90.82 -112.33
N SER A 95 141.40 91.72 -113.31
CA SER A 95 142.21 91.63 -114.55
C SER A 95 141.46 91.32 -115.85
N MET A 96 140.99 92.37 -116.54
CA MET A 96 141.05 92.42 -118.01
C MET A 96 141.36 93.86 -118.46
N LYS A 97 142.55 94.03 -119.05
CA LYS A 97 142.99 95.18 -119.87
C LYS A 97 142.72 94.86 -121.35
N PRO A 98 142.38 95.85 -122.20
CA PRO A 98 142.26 95.67 -123.65
C PRO A 98 143.58 96.03 -124.35
N LEU A 99 143.94 95.30 -125.42
CA LEU A 99 145.00 95.68 -126.35
C LEU A 99 144.72 95.06 -127.72
N ASP A 100 144.64 95.95 -128.71
CA ASP A 100 144.42 95.67 -130.12
C ASP A 100 145.68 95.15 -130.85
N ALA A 101 145.40 94.31 -131.86
CA ALA A 101 145.97 94.22 -133.20
C ALA A 101 147.51 94.08 -133.41
N ALA A 102 147.95 92.88 -133.80
CA ALA A 102 148.47 92.55 -135.15
C ALA A 102 149.16 91.16 -135.19
N GLY A 103 148.90 90.36 -136.23
CA GLY A 103 149.74 89.21 -136.64
C GLY A 103 148.97 87.88 -136.79
N GLY A 104 148.73 87.44 -138.02
CA GLY A 104 148.02 86.18 -138.31
C GLY A 104 148.94 84.96 -138.35
N SER A 105 148.75 84.01 -137.41
CA SER A 105 148.86 82.54 -137.62
C SER A 105 148.42 81.69 -136.39
N ALA A 106 147.52 82.18 -135.52
CA ALA A 106 147.20 81.53 -134.23
C ALA A 106 145.71 81.10 -134.08
N GLY A 107 145.00 80.85 -135.19
CA GLY A 107 143.54 80.62 -135.18
C GLY A 107 143.05 79.17 -135.23
N MET A 108 143.93 78.17 -135.42
CA MET A 108 143.51 76.75 -135.48
C MET A 108 143.64 76.01 -134.15
N ASP A 109 144.58 76.42 -133.28
CA ASP A 109 144.76 75.80 -131.96
C ASP A 109 143.57 76.09 -131.02
N THR A 110 142.94 77.26 -131.14
CA THR A 110 141.74 77.63 -130.36
C THR A 110 140.50 76.81 -130.71
N MET A 111 140.30 76.43 -131.98
CA MET A 111 139.15 75.58 -132.36
C MET A 111 139.30 74.14 -131.88
N ALA A 112 140.54 73.64 -131.77
CA ALA A 112 140.79 72.31 -131.22
C ALA A 112 140.49 72.27 -129.71
N GLU A 113 140.90 73.31 -128.98
CA GLU A 113 140.54 73.51 -127.57
C GLU A 113 139.02 73.62 -127.39
N ASP A 114 138.33 74.39 -128.23
CA ASP A 114 136.86 74.52 -128.19
C ASP A 114 136.14 73.19 -128.45
N LEU A 115 136.65 72.35 -129.37
CA LEU A 115 136.04 71.05 -129.68
C LEU A 115 136.23 70.04 -128.55
N ASP A 116 137.39 70.03 -127.91
CA ASP A 116 137.64 69.17 -126.76
C ASP A 116 136.85 69.64 -125.52
N GLN A 117 136.69 70.96 -125.35
CA GLN A 117 135.76 71.53 -124.39
C GLN A 117 134.32 71.08 -124.67
N LEU A 118 133.89 71.12 -125.93
CA LEU A 118 132.53 70.72 -126.29
C LEU A 118 132.29 69.21 -126.10
N LYS A 119 133.30 68.36 -126.33
CA LYS A 119 133.22 66.93 -125.98
C LYS A 119 133.13 66.71 -124.48
N TYR A 120 133.89 67.48 -123.70
CA TYR A 120 133.82 67.45 -122.25
C TYR A 120 132.42 67.83 -121.78
N ASP A 121 131.88 68.95 -122.27
CA ASP A 121 130.54 69.44 -121.94
C ASP A 121 129.45 68.44 -122.36
N VAL A 122 129.58 67.81 -123.54
CA VAL A 122 128.65 66.75 -123.99
C VAL A 122 128.78 65.49 -123.14
N GLY A 123 129.99 65.16 -122.69
CA GLY A 123 130.24 64.07 -121.75
C GLY A 123 129.56 64.35 -120.40
N GLU A 124 129.75 65.55 -119.85
CA GLU A 124 129.12 66.01 -118.62
C GLU A 124 127.59 66.02 -118.76
N LEU A 125 127.07 66.51 -119.89
CA LEU A 125 125.64 66.51 -120.18
C LEU A 125 125.08 65.08 -120.24
N LYS A 126 125.82 64.14 -120.83
CA LYS A 126 125.42 62.72 -120.88
C LYS A 126 125.40 62.11 -119.47
N ASP A 127 126.38 62.42 -118.65
CA ASP A 127 126.44 61.93 -117.27
C ASP A 127 125.32 62.54 -116.42
N LEU A 128 125.05 63.84 -116.56
CA LEU A 128 123.90 64.52 -115.95
C LEU A 128 122.57 63.93 -116.42
N LEU A 129 122.43 63.59 -117.70
CA LEU A 129 121.22 62.96 -118.24
C LEU A 129 121.06 61.53 -117.71
N SER A 130 122.16 60.79 -117.57
CA SER A 130 122.19 59.45 -116.98
C SER A 130 121.78 59.50 -115.50
N ASN A 131 122.29 60.46 -114.74
CA ASN A 131 121.90 60.72 -113.34
C ASN A 131 120.42 61.12 -113.24
N ASN A 132 119.96 62.08 -114.06
CA ASN A 132 118.55 62.48 -114.10
C ASN A 132 117.62 61.30 -114.43
N LYS A 133 118.02 60.43 -115.37
CA LYS A 133 117.27 59.20 -115.67
C LYS A 133 117.23 58.26 -114.46
N GLY A 134 118.32 58.16 -113.71
CA GLY A 134 118.39 57.43 -112.44
C GLY A 134 117.44 58.01 -111.39
N GLU A 135 117.43 59.32 -111.21
CA GLU A 135 116.55 60.05 -110.30
C GLU A 135 115.08 59.91 -110.69
N VAL A 136 114.73 60.09 -111.98
CA VAL A 136 113.36 59.89 -112.48
C VAL A 136 112.89 58.45 -112.25
N ASN A 137 113.75 57.45 -112.44
CA ASN A 137 113.43 56.06 -112.12
C ASN A 137 113.28 55.81 -110.61
N HIS A 138 114.02 56.53 -109.77
CA HIS A 138 113.84 56.49 -108.31
C HIS A 138 112.50 57.13 -107.92
N ILE A 139 112.19 58.32 -108.44
CA ILE A 139 110.90 59.01 -108.23
C ILE A 139 109.74 58.13 -108.69
N ARG A 140 109.81 57.51 -109.88
CA ARG A 140 108.77 56.60 -110.35
C ARG A 140 108.54 55.43 -109.39
N ARG A 141 109.61 54.87 -108.81
CA ARG A 141 109.50 53.80 -107.79
C ARG A 141 108.87 54.32 -106.50
N ILE A 142 109.17 55.55 -106.08
CA ILE A 142 108.53 56.19 -104.92
C ILE A 142 107.03 56.40 -105.21
N VAL A 143 106.65 56.93 -106.36
CA VAL A 143 105.24 57.16 -106.72
C VAL A 143 104.45 55.84 -106.74
N LEU A 144 104.99 54.78 -107.36
CA LEU A 144 104.36 53.46 -107.35
C LEU A 144 104.31 52.83 -105.95
N ALA A 145 105.23 53.20 -105.04
CA ALA A 145 105.14 52.82 -103.64
C ALA A 145 104.01 53.61 -102.96
N CYS A 146 103.92 54.91 -103.16
CA CYS A 146 102.85 55.75 -102.60
C CYS A 146 101.45 55.37 -103.13
N GLU A 147 101.32 54.96 -104.39
CA GLU A 147 100.04 54.47 -104.94
C GLU A 147 99.61 53.18 -104.22
N ARG A 148 100.53 52.22 -104.03
CA ARG A 148 100.25 51.01 -103.26
C ARG A 148 99.95 51.31 -101.79
N ASP A 149 100.71 52.22 -101.18
CA ASP A 149 100.44 52.65 -99.81
C ASP A 149 99.04 53.27 -99.71
N MET A 150 98.59 54.03 -100.72
CA MET A 150 97.25 54.63 -100.78
C MET A 150 96.15 53.57 -100.93
N GLU A 151 96.39 52.52 -101.71
CA GLU A 151 95.51 51.34 -101.81
C GLU A 151 95.43 50.60 -100.46
N ASP A 152 96.57 50.35 -99.82
CA ASP A 152 96.65 49.72 -98.49
C ASP A 152 95.96 50.58 -97.42
N PHE A 153 96.11 51.91 -97.47
CA PHE A 153 95.39 52.83 -96.59
C PHE A 153 93.87 52.76 -96.81
N THR A 154 93.43 52.63 -98.05
CA THR A 154 92.00 52.49 -98.37
C THR A 154 91.46 51.17 -97.82
N ALA A 155 92.16 50.07 -98.03
CA ALA A 155 91.77 48.76 -97.47
C ALA A 155 91.75 48.77 -95.92
N ALA A 156 92.73 49.44 -95.30
CA ALA A 156 92.75 49.62 -93.85
C ALA A 156 91.56 50.47 -93.36
N MET A 157 91.21 51.53 -94.08
CA MET A 157 90.05 52.38 -93.78
C MET A 157 88.73 51.60 -93.91
N ASP A 158 88.59 50.77 -94.94
CA ASP A 158 87.41 49.92 -95.14
C ASP A 158 87.27 48.89 -94.00
N ALA A 159 88.38 48.27 -93.58
CA ALA A 159 88.38 47.37 -92.42
C ALA A 159 87.95 48.11 -91.13
N VAL A 160 88.43 49.34 -90.91
CA VAL A 160 88.01 50.18 -89.77
C VAL A 160 86.51 50.49 -89.84
N ASN A 161 85.96 50.77 -91.03
CA ASN A 161 84.52 51.01 -91.18
C ASN A 161 83.70 49.76 -90.83
N VAL A 162 84.13 48.57 -91.27
CA VAL A 162 83.49 47.29 -90.91
C VAL A 162 83.53 47.08 -89.39
N ASP A 163 84.69 47.32 -88.77
CA ASP A 163 84.84 47.20 -87.31
C ASP A 163 83.92 48.20 -86.58
N LEU A 164 83.76 49.42 -87.09
CA LEU A 164 82.86 50.43 -86.53
C LEU A 164 81.38 50.02 -86.65
N ASP A 165 80.98 49.42 -87.76
CA ASP A 165 79.62 48.91 -87.95
C ASP A 165 79.34 47.71 -87.03
N GLU A 166 80.31 46.80 -86.87
CA GLU A 166 80.20 45.70 -85.92
C GLU A 166 80.11 46.22 -84.48
N MET A 167 80.96 47.19 -84.11
CA MET A 167 80.89 47.86 -82.82
C MET A 167 79.52 48.51 -82.60
N ARG A 168 78.95 49.17 -83.61
CA ARG A 168 77.61 49.75 -83.55
C ARG A 168 76.55 48.69 -83.30
N ALA A 169 76.57 47.58 -84.05
CA ALA A 169 75.63 46.47 -83.84
C ALA A 169 75.75 45.86 -82.43
N ARG A 170 76.97 45.74 -81.89
CA ARG A 170 77.21 45.27 -80.51
C ARG A 170 76.68 46.27 -79.47
N VAL A 171 76.83 47.57 -79.72
CA VAL A 171 76.26 48.63 -78.86
C VAL A 171 74.73 48.56 -78.89
N ASP A 172 74.10 48.38 -80.05
CA ASP A 172 72.64 48.24 -80.18
C ASP A 172 72.12 46.99 -79.45
N ALA A 173 72.82 45.85 -79.59
CA ALA A 173 72.51 44.63 -78.85
C ALA A 173 72.64 44.82 -77.33
N THR A 174 73.71 45.49 -76.89
CA THR A 174 73.93 45.81 -75.47
C THR A 174 72.83 46.73 -74.95
N HIS A 175 72.43 47.72 -75.74
CA HIS A 175 71.33 48.62 -75.39
C HIS A 175 70.00 47.85 -75.24
N SER A 176 69.68 46.96 -76.18
CA SER A 176 68.48 46.11 -76.08
C SER A 176 68.49 45.22 -74.82
N ILE A 177 69.66 44.66 -74.46
CA ILE A 177 69.81 43.87 -73.23
C ILE A 177 69.56 44.76 -72.01
N ILE A 178 70.15 45.96 -71.95
CA ILE A 178 69.94 46.90 -70.84
C ILE A 178 68.46 47.26 -70.69
N THR A 179 67.77 47.57 -71.79
CA THR A 179 66.33 47.88 -71.76
C THR A 179 65.51 46.69 -71.28
N SER A 180 65.82 45.46 -71.72
CA SER A 180 65.13 44.26 -71.23
C SER A 180 65.38 44.00 -69.75
N ARG A 181 66.61 44.21 -69.27
CA ARG A 181 67.00 44.08 -67.87
C ARG A 181 66.22 45.06 -67.00
N GLN A 182 66.12 46.32 -67.41
CA GLN A 182 65.33 47.33 -66.71
C GLN A 182 63.85 46.91 -66.59
N ARG A 183 63.29 46.27 -67.62
CA ARG A 183 61.92 45.74 -67.55
C ARG A 183 61.78 44.60 -66.52
N VAL A 184 62.74 43.69 -66.48
CA VAL A 184 62.78 42.61 -65.47
C VAL A 184 62.94 43.19 -64.07
N GLU A 185 63.84 44.15 -63.87
CA GLU A 185 64.03 44.84 -62.60
C GLU A 185 62.73 45.54 -62.12
N ALA A 186 62.02 46.21 -63.03
CA ALA A 186 60.72 46.81 -62.72
C ALA A 186 59.65 45.77 -62.33
N THR A 187 59.62 44.63 -63.03
CA THR A 187 58.67 43.53 -62.75
C THR A 187 58.94 42.90 -61.39
N MET A 188 60.21 42.57 -61.10
CA MET A 188 60.61 42.04 -59.80
C MET A 188 60.32 43.02 -58.66
N THR A 189 60.51 44.33 -58.89
CA THR A 189 60.17 45.36 -57.89
C THR A 189 58.67 45.35 -57.59
N ALA A 190 57.82 45.23 -58.62
CA ALA A 190 56.38 45.13 -58.44
C ALA A 190 55.98 43.83 -57.68
N GLU A 191 56.56 42.69 -58.04
CA GLU A 191 56.31 41.42 -57.34
C GLU A 191 56.75 41.47 -55.86
N ILE A 192 57.93 42.05 -55.57
CA ILE A 192 58.39 42.26 -54.20
C ILE A 192 57.41 43.16 -53.43
N SER A 193 56.89 44.20 -54.07
CA SER A 193 55.87 45.06 -53.46
C SER A 193 54.58 44.29 -53.16
N THR A 194 54.10 43.45 -54.07
CA THR A 194 52.93 42.58 -53.83
C THR A 194 53.18 41.61 -52.69
N MET A 195 54.33 40.92 -52.66
CA MET A 195 54.67 40.01 -51.57
C MET A 195 54.74 40.72 -50.21
N ARG A 196 55.20 41.97 -50.16
CA ARG A 196 55.18 42.77 -48.92
C ARG A 196 53.76 43.09 -48.45
N LEU A 197 52.84 43.34 -49.37
CA LEU A 197 51.42 43.52 -49.04
C LEU A 197 50.82 42.21 -48.51
N ASP A 198 51.05 41.09 -49.20
CA ASP A 198 50.56 39.77 -48.77
C ASP A 198 51.10 39.39 -47.38
N ILE A 199 52.37 39.66 -47.10
CA ILE A 199 52.96 39.47 -45.76
C ILE A 199 52.27 40.38 -44.73
N GLY A 200 51.94 41.62 -45.09
CA GLY A 200 51.20 42.54 -44.23
C GLY A 200 49.81 42.00 -43.88
N ASP A 201 49.05 41.52 -44.86
CA ASP A 201 47.72 40.94 -44.67
C ASP A 201 47.77 39.69 -43.78
N ILE A 202 48.78 38.82 -43.99
CA ILE A 202 49.01 37.65 -43.14
C ILE A 202 49.33 38.05 -41.70
N GLN A 203 50.17 39.07 -41.50
CA GLN A 203 50.49 39.58 -40.17
C GLN A 203 49.26 40.14 -39.45
N GLU A 204 48.37 40.83 -40.17
CA GLU A 204 47.12 41.32 -39.61
C GLU A 204 46.15 40.18 -39.26
N ALA A 205 46.04 39.17 -40.13
CA ALA A 205 45.23 37.98 -39.86
C ALA A 205 45.73 37.22 -38.62
N LEU A 206 47.04 37.10 -38.42
CA LEU A 206 47.63 36.48 -37.24
C LEU A 206 47.31 37.27 -35.95
N LYS A 207 47.39 38.61 -35.98
CA LYS A 207 47.00 39.45 -34.83
C LYS A 207 45.53 39.26 -34.47
N ASN A 208 44.65 39.19 -35.48
CA ASN A 208 43.22 38.94 -35.26
C ASN A 208 42.97 37.54 -34.66
N HIS A 209 43.72 36.54 -35.10
CA HIS A 209 43.65 35.20 -34.53
C HIS A 209 44.13 35.16 -33.07
N ASP A 210 45.19 35.88 -32.72
CA ASP A 210 45.66 36.00 -31.33
C ASP A 210 44.60 36.66 -30.43
N SER A 211 43.96 37.74 -30.91
CA SER A 211 42.83 38.36 -30.20
C SER A 211 41.66 37.40 -30.01
N TRP A 212 41.33 36.63 -31.06
CA TRP A 212 40.26 35.63 -30.97
C TRP A 212 40.60 34.51 -29.97
N MET A 213 41.85 34.07 -29.92
CA MET A 213 42.32 33.08 -28.93
C MET A 213 42.21 33.62 -27.50
N GLU A 214 42.51 34.90 -27.28
CA GLU A 214 42.34 35.56 -25.98
C GLU A 214 40.86 35.60 -25.58
N ASP A 215 39.95 35.98 -26.50
CA ASP A 215 38.51 35.99 -26.26
C ASP A 215 37.95 34.59 -25.92
N VAL A 216 38.41 33.57 -26.65
CA VAL A 216 38.06 32.16 -26.37
C VAL A 216 38.55 31.76 -24.98
N SER A 217 39.78 32.11 -24.62
CA SER A 217 40.35 31.80 -23.30
C SER A 217 39.59 32.49 -22.17
N ASN A 218 39.20 33.76 -22.36
CA ASN A 218 38.37 34.51 -21.41
C ASN A 218 36.98 33.90 -21.25
N THR A 219 36.36 33.47 -22.36
CA THR A 219 35.05 32.81 -22.33
C THR A 219 35.10 31.48 -21.59
N LEU A 220 36.16 30.70 -21.80
CA LEU A 220 36.36 29.42 -21.11
C LEU A 220 36.57 29.63 -19.60
N GLN A 221 37.37 30.62 -19.21
CA GLN A 221 37.58 30.99 -17.81
C GLN A 221 36.25 31.38 -17.12
N GLN A 222 35.43 32.22 -17.77
CA GLN A 222 34.10 32.58 -17.24
C GLN A 222 33.16 31.38 -17.11
N MET A 223 33.25 30.41 -18.03
CA MET A 223 32.45 29.19 -17.96
C MET A 223 32.88 28.31 -16.78
N GLN A 224 34.18 28.18 -16.54
CA GLN A 224 34.73 27.46 -15.37
C GLN A 224 34.27 28.10 -14.05
N GLU A 225 34.35 29.43 -13.93
CA GLU A 225 33.85 30.14 -12.74
C GLU A 225 32.35 29.91 -12.52
N LYS A 226 31.55 29.89 -13.60
CA LYS A 226 30.11 29.56 -13.51
C LYS A 226 29.87 28.11 -13.09
N GLU A 227 30.68 27.16 -13.57
CA GLU A 227 30.60 25.75 -13.17
C GLU A 227 30.91 25.58 -11.67
N GLU A 228 31.94 26.25 -11.16
CA GLU A 228 32.29 26.24 -9.75
C GLU A 228 31.15 26.82 -8.89
N ASN A 229 30.60 27.97 -9.27
CA ASN A 229 29.46 28.58 -8.57
C ASN A 229 28.22 27.65 -8.56
N LEU A 230 27.88 27.04 -9.70
CA LEU A 230 26.77 26.08 -9.77
C LEU A 230 27.01 24.85 -8.91
N THR A 231 28.25 24.39 -8.82
CA THR A 231 28.63 23.26 -7.97
C THR A 231 28.42 23.61 -6.49
N GLU A 232 28.79 24.82 -6.09
CA GLU A 232 28.55 25.33 -4.73
C GLU A 232 27.05 25.44 -4.43
N ASP A 233 26.25 26.00 -5.34
CA ASP A 233 24.79 26.09 -5.21
C ASP A 233 24.14 24.73 -5.03
N ILE A 234 24.57 23.71 -5.80
CA ILE A 234 24.07 22.34 -5.67
C ILE A 234 24.39 21.76 -4.29
N ILE A 235 25.60 21.99 -3.77
CA ILE A 235 26.01 21.55 -2.43
C ILE A 235 25.14 22.21 -1.37
N ASN A 236 24.92 23.52 -1.48
CA ASN A 236 24.11 24.29 -0.54
C ASN A 236 22.65 23.81 -0.53
N LEU A 237 22.04 23.62 -1.70
CA LEU A 237 20.68 23.08 -1.82
C LEU A 237 20.55 21.67 -1.24
N LYS A 238 21.53 20.81 -1.50
CA LYS A 238 21.57 19.45 -0.93
C LYS A 238 21.62 19.49 0.60
N ASN A 239 22.47 20.35 1.17
CA ASN A 239 22.59 20.51 2.61
C ASN A 239 21.29 21.04 3.23
N GLU A 240 20.68 22.07 2.63
CA GLU A 240 19.40 22.62 3.09
C GLU A 240 18.28 21.57 3.05
N MET A 241 18.20 20.80 1.96
CA MET A 241 17.22 19.72 1.81
C MET A 241 17.41 18.63 2.86
N ASN A 242 18.66 18.20 3.11
CA ASN A 242 18.98 17.23 4.15
C ASN A 242 18.57 17.74 5.53
N THR A 243 18.87 18.99 5.88
CA THR A 243 18.45 19.58 7.17
C THR A 243 16.92 19.64 7.29
N LYS A 244 16.22 20.01 6.22
CA LYS A 244 14.74 20.02 6.19
C LYS A 244 14.15 18.61 6.32
N LEU A 245 14.80 17.60 5.75
CA LEU A 245 14.37 16.22 5.85
C LEU A 245 14.60 15.68 7.27
N ASP A 246 15.78 15.90 7.84
CA ASP A 246 16.13 15.48 9.20
C ASP A 246 15.23 16.12 10.26
N THR A 247 14.79 17.37 10.05
CA THR A 247 13.86 18.05 10.98
C THR A 247 12.41 17.62 10.80
N LYS A 248 11.97 17.25 9.59
CA LYS A 248 10.59 16.76 9.36
C LYS A 248 10.42 15.30 9.74
N VAL A 249 11.47 14.49 9.58
CA VAL A 249 11.49 13.08 9.93
C VAL A 249 12.18 12.93 11.27
N ASP A 250 11.50 13.34 12.34
CA ASP A 250 11.97 13.06 13.70
C ASP A 250 11.77 11.57 14.02
N ASN A 251 12.75 10.78 13.57
CA ASN A 251 12.78 9.34 13.80
C ASN A 251 12.81 9.00 15.30
N VAL A 252 13.30 9.91 16.15
CA VAL A 252 13.32 9.69 17.60
C VAL A 252 11.90 9.81 18.13
N ALA A 253 11.19 10.89 17.83
CA ALA A 253 9.80 11.08 18.26
C ALA A 253 8.87 9.99 17.73
N TRP A 254 9.05 9.55 16.48
CA TRP A 254 8.26 8.45 15.92
C TRP A 254 8.55 7.12 16.61
N LYS A 255 9.82 6.86 16.93
CA LYS A 255 10.23 5.66 17.66
C LYS A 255 9.70 5.65 19.09
N GLU A 256 9.81 6.77 19.81
CA GLU A 256 9.27 6.92 21.17
C GLU A 256 7.75 6.68 21.18
N ALA A 257 7.01 7.29 20.26
CA ALA A 257 5.57 7.06 20.16
C ALA A 257 5.21 5.60 19.85
N ASN A 258 6.03 4.91 19.06
CA ASN A 258 5.83 3.51 18.75
C ASN A 258 6.19 2.58 19.92
N ASP A 259 7.23 2.91 20.69
CA ASP A 259 7.61 2.20 21.91
C ASP A 259 6.52 2.37 23.00
N ASP A 260 5.95 3.56 23.13
CA ASP A 260 4.80 3.82 24.02
C ASP A 260 3.56 3.01 23.62
N LEU A 261 3.29 2.90 22.31
CA LEU A 261 2.20 2.08 21.79
C LEU A 261 2.42 0.59 22.10
N ASP A 262 3.64 0.08 21.93
CA ASP A 262 3.97 -1.32 22.27
C ASP A 262 3.78 -1.59 23.78
N ALA A 263 4.18 -0.64 24.62
CA ALA A 263 3.95 -0.71 26.06
C ALA A 263 2.46 -0.76 26.40
N ALA A 264 1.63 0.09 25.78
CA ALA A 264 0.18 0.09 25.98
C ALA A 264 -0.48 -1.22 25.51
N VAL A 265 -0.07 -1.74 24.35
CA VAL A 265 -0.54 -3.04 23.84
C VAL A 265 -0.19 -4.17 24.80
N LYS A 266 1.00 -4.14 25.39
CA LYS A 266 1.42 -5.12 26.39
C LYS A 266 0.55 -5.07 27.64
N THR A 267 0.25 -3.87 28.15
CA THR A 267 -0.67 -3.70 29.29
C THR A 267 -2.05 -4.29 29.01
N VAL A 268 -2.63 -4.01 27.83
CA VAL A 268 -3.94 -4.57 27.44
C VAL A 268 -3.87 -6.10 27.35
N ARG A 269 -2.78 -6.66 26.79
CA ARG A 269 -2.57 -8.11 26.72
C ARG A 269 -2.51 -8.76 28.10
N ASP A 270 -1.83 -8.12 29.05
CA ASP A 270 -1.73 -8.61 30.42
C ASP A 270 -3.11 -8.54 31.13
N MET A 271 -3.88 -7.48 30.91
CA MET A 271 -5.25 -7.36 31.41
C MET A 271 -6.17 -8.45 30.87
N VAL A 272 -6.12 -8.73 29.56
CA VAL A 272 -6.91 -9.81 28.93
C VAL A 272 -6.51 -11.18 29.49
N SER A 273 -5.21 -11.40 29.73
CA SER A 273 -4.71 -12.64 30.32
C SER A 273 -5.21 -12.83 31.75
N SER A 274 -5.21 -11.75 32.55
CA SER A 274 -5.77 -11.75 33.91
C SER A 274 -7.27 -12.06 33.91
N LEU A 275 -8.05 -11.37 33.06
CA LEU A 275 -9.49 -11.58 32.95
C LEU A 275 -9.83 -13.02 32.53
N ARG A 276 -9.03 -13.61 31.63
CA ARG A 276 -9.18 -15.00 31.22
C ARG A 276 -9.01 -15.97 32.40
N LEU A 277 -8.01 -15.74 33.25
CA LEU A 277 -7.79 -16.54 34.46
C LEU A 277 -8.96 -16.41 35.45
N ASP A 278 -9.51 -15.21 35.63
CA ASP A 278 -10.68 -14.96 36.48
C ASP A 278 -11.94 -15.68 35.97
N VAL A 279 -12.18 -15.63 34.66
CA VAL A 279 -13.29 -16.36 34.02
C VAL A 279 -13.13 -17.86 34.20
N ASP A 280 -11.93 -18.40 33.97
CA ASP A 280 -11.64 -19.82 34.17
C ASP A 280 -11.82 -20.25 35.64
N ALA A 281 -11.44 -19.39 36.59
CA ALA A 281 -11.65 -19.63 38.01
C ALA A 281 -13.14 -19.64 38.39
N ARG A 282 -13.93 -18.69 37.85
CA ARG A 282 -15.38 -18.65 38.05
C ARG A 282 -16.06 -19.87 37.43
N ARG A 283 -15.65 -20.26 36.23
CA ARG A 283 -16.16 -21.48 35.57
C ARG A 283 -15.94 -22.71 36.45
N ARG A 284 -14.74 -22.90 36.99
CA ARG A 284 -14.44 -24.00 37.92
C ARG A 284 -15.33 -23.98 39.18
N LYS A 285 -15.60 -22.80 39.76
CA LYS A 285 -16.53 -22.68 40.90
C LYS A 285 -17.96 -23.05 40.52
N VAL A 286 -18.43 -22.67 39.33
CA VAL A 286 -19.75 -23.08 38.84
C VAL A 286 -19.82 -24.60 38.66
N ASP A 287 -18.79 -25.20 38.08
CA ASP A 287 -18.72 -26.66 37.90
C ASP A 287 -18.74 -27.40 39.25
N GLU A 288 -18.04 -26.89 40.27
CA GLU A 288 -18.05 -27.42 41.63
C GLU A 288 -19.45 -27.33 42.28
N ILE A 289 -20.11 -26.17 42.19
CA ILE A 289 -21.48 -25.99 42.69
C ILE A 289 -22.45 -26.95 41.98
N LEU A 290 -22.33 -27.10 40.66
CA LEU A 290 -23.16 -28.03 39.89
C LEU A 290 -22.92 -29.48 40.30
N ALA A 291 -21.68 -29.87 40.60
CA ALA A 291 -21.37 -31.20 41.12
C ALA A 291 -22.04 -31.45 42.48
N THR A 292 -21.99 -30.47 43.39
CA THR A 292 -22.68 -30.54 44.69
C THR A 292 -24.19 -30.65 44.53
N ILE A 293 -24.81 -29.81 43.68
CA ILE A 293 -26.26 -29.88 43.43
C ILE A 293 -26.64 -31.26 42.87
N ARG A 294 -25.86 -31.83 41.95
CA ARG A 294 -26.11 -33.19 41.42
C ARG A 294 -26.01 -34.25 42.52
N HIS A 295 -25.05 -34.12 43.43
CA HIS A 295 -24.90 -35.01 44.56
C HIS A 295 -26.11 -34.93 45.51
N ASP A 296 -26.53 -33.72 45.87
CA ASP A 296 -27.68 -33.47 46.75
C ASP A 296 -28.98 -34.00 46.14
N ILE A 297 -29.20 -33.80 44.83
CA ILE A 297 -30.34 -34.39 44.11
C ILE A 297 -30.33 -35.91 44.23
N THR A 298 -29.19 -36.55 43.96
CA THR A 298 -29.05 -38.02 44.05
C THR A 298 -29.34 -38.51 45.48
N ALA A 299 -28.87 -37.79 46.49
CA ALA A 299 -29.12 -38.12 47.89
C ALA A 299 -30.61 -37.98 48.25
N VAL A 300 -31.28 -36.91 47.81
CA VAL A 300 -32.72 -36.70 48.00
C VAL A 300 -33.54 -37.78 47.28
N GLU A 301 -33.19 -38.11 46.04
CA GLU A 301 -33.83 -39.19 45.28
C GLU A 301 -33.73 -40.54 46.02
N THR A 302 -32.55 -40.85 46.57
CA THR A 302 -32.33 -42.07 47.35
C THR A 302 -33.18 -42.08 48.62
N ASN A 303 -33.19 -40.98 49.38
CA ASN A 303 -33.99 -40.84 50.59
C ASN A 303 -35.51 -40.95 50.31
N LEU A 304 -35.96 -40.41 49.17
CA LEU A 304 -37.35 -40.49 48.75
C LEU A 304 -37.74 -41.93 48.42
N GLU A 305 -36.90 -42.67 47.70
CA GLU A 305 -37.18 -44.06 47.37
C GLU A 305 -37.16 -44.96 48.62
N GLU A 306 -36.24 -44.70 49.57
CA GLU A 306 -36.24 -45.37 50.88
C GLU A 306 -37.50 -45.06 51.69
N SER A 307 -37.90 -43.78 51.76
CA SER A 307 -39.12 -43.36 52.46
C SER A 307 -40.37 -44.00 51.85
N LYS A 308 -40.47 -44.02 50.52
CA LYS A 308 -41.55 -44.67 49.77
C LYS A 308 -41.60 -46.18 50.04
N ALA A 309 -40.45 -46.86 50.04
CA ALA A 309 -40.36 -48.28 50.37
C ALA A 309 -40.82 -48.54 51.81
N LYS A 310 -40.41 -47.69 52.76
CA LYS A 310 -40.82 -47.77 54.16
C LYS A 310 -42.33 -47.55 54.33
N ILE A 311 -42.91 -46.51 53.73
CA ILE A 311 -44.35 -46.24 53.77
C ILE A 311 -45.13 -47.43 53.20
N THR A 312 -44.67 -48.01 52.10
CA THR A 312 -45.29 -49.19 51.49
C THR A 312 -45.27 -50.36 52.48
N SER A 313 -44.12 -50.65 53.09
CA SER A 313 -43.98 -51.70 54.11
C SER A 313 -44.85 -51.46 55.34
N ASP A 314 -44.85 -50.24 55.91
CA ASP A 314 -45.65 -49.89 57.08
C ASP A 314 -47.15 -50.01 56.76
N THR A 315 -47.56 -49.61 55.56
CA THR A 315 -48.93 -49.76 55.06
C THR A 315 -49.31 -51.23 54.94
N ASP A 316 -48.47 -52.05 54.32
CA ASP A 316 -48.70 -53.50 54.19
C ASP A 316 -48.80 -54.17 55.56
N GLN A 317 -47.94 -53.80 56.51
CA GLN A 317 -48.00 -54.31 57.88
C GLN A 317 -49.30 -53.91 58.59
N ALA A 318 -49.73 -52.66 58.45
CA ALA A 318 -50.98 -52.18 59.03
C ALA A 318 -52.20 -52.87 58.40
N VAL A 319 -52.22 -53.05 57.08
CA VAL A 319 -53.27 -53.78 56.36
C VAL A 319 -53.33 -55.24 56.81
N ASN A 320 -52.18 -55.91 56.92
CA ASN A 320 -52.12 -57.31 57.38
C ASN A 320 -52.60 -57.45 58.83
N ALA A 321 -52.23 -56.53 59.72
CA ALA A 321 -52.72 -56.51 61.09
C ALA A 321 -54.24 -56.28 61.15
N LEU A 322 -54.77 -55.37 60.31
CA LEU A 322 -56.20 -55.12 60.20
C LEU A 322 -56.95 -56.37 59.68
N ASN A 323 -56.43 -57.02 58.65
CA ASN A 323 -56.98 -58.27 58.13
C ASN A 323 -57.04 -59.35 59.21
N GLY A 324 -55.97 -59.51 60.00
CA GLY A 324 -55.97 -60.45 61.13
C GLY A 324 -57.04 -60.13 62.19
N ARG A 325 -57.29 -58.84 62.47
CA ARG A 325 -58.38 -58.42 63.38
C ARG A 325 -59.77 -58.70 62.79
N ILE A 326 -59.94 -58.46 61.49
CA ILE A 326 -61.18 -58.77 60.76
C ILE A 326 -61.44 -60.28 60.82
N ASP A 327 -60.43 -61.11 60.58
CA ASP A 327 -60.55 -62.58 60.67
C ASP A 327 -60.95 -63.05 62.06
N PHE A 328 -60.35 -62.47 63.11
CA PHE A 328 -60.74 -62.77 64.49
C PHE A 328 -62.20 -62.38 64.76
N THR A 329 -62.60 -61.19 64.33
CA THR A 329 -63.97 -60.69 64.49
C THR A 329 -64.97 -61.57 63.71
N ASN A 330 -64.62 -62.02 62.51
CA ASN A 330 -65.42 -62.94 61.72
C ASN A 330 -65.58 -64.31 62.40
N LYS A 331 -64.52 -64.83 63.05
CA LYS A 331 -64.57 -66.06 63.84
C LYS A 331 -65.49 -65.91 65.06
N ASP A 332 -65.36 -64.82 65.81
CA ASP A 332 -66.22 -64.54 66.96
C ASP A 332 -67.69 -64.37 66.55
N LEU A 333 -67.94 -63.70 65.41
CA LEU A 333 -69.28 -63.56 64.86
C LEU A 333 -69.87 -64.93 64.48
N ALA A 334 -69.10 -65.81 63.84
CA ALA A 334 -69.51 -67.17 63.52
C ALA A 334 -69.83 -67.98 64.79
N ALA A 335 -68.99 -67.92 65.81
CA ALA A 335 -69.23 -68.57 67.10
C ALA A 335 -70.50 -68.04 67.79
N THR A 336 -70.73 -66.73 67.72
CA THR A 336 -71.95 -66.09 68.23
C THR A 336 -73.19 -66.57 67.46
N GLN A 337 -73.10 -66.68 66.13
CA GLN A 337 -74.18 -67.25 65.30
C GLN A 337 -74.48 -68.70 65.67
N GLU A 338 -73.46 -69.53 65.90
CA GLU A 338 -73.63 -70.93 66.32
C GLU A 338 -74.29 -71.03 67.72
N SER A 339 -73.84 -70.21 68.67
CA SER A 339 -74.44 -70.12 70.00
C SER A 339 -75.91 -69.68 69.91
N LEU A 340 -76.21 -68.68 69.09
CA LEU A 340 -77.58 -68.22 68.85
C LEU A 340 -78.44 -69.36 68.29
N HIS A 341 -77.93 -70.11 67.30
CA HIS A 341 -78.66 -71.25 66.73
C HIS A 341 -78.92 -72.35 67.77
N THR A 342 -77.94 -72.62 68.64
CA THR A 342 -78.10 -73.54 69.77
C THR A 342 -79.20 -73.07 70.72
N THR A 343 -79.20 -71.79 71.11
CA THR A 343 -80.25 -71.23 71.97
C THR A 343 -81.62 -71.27 71.31
N GLN A 344 -81.70 -71.02 70.01
CA GLN A 344 -82.94 -71.11 69.23
C GLN A 344 -83.50 -72.53 69.24
N ASN A 345 -82.64 -73.54 69.09
CA ASN A 345 -83.02 -74.94 69.15
C ASN A 345 -83.51 -75.33 70.56
N SER A 346 -82.77 -74.98 71.61
CA SER A 346 -83.20 -75.23 72.99
C SER A 346 -84.52 -74.54 73.33
N LEU A 347 -84.76 -73.33 72.80
CA LEU A 347 -86.03 -72.64 72.97
C LEU A 347 -87.16 -73.38 72.24
N SER A 348 -86.91 -73.87 71.02
CA SER A 348 -87.86 -74.70 70.28
C SER A 348 -88.20 -75.99 71.03
N ASP A 349 -87.20 -76.65 71.63
CA ASP A 349 -87.41 -77.85 72.45
C ASP A 349 -88.24 -77.53 73.69
N CYS A 350 -87.96 -76.42 74.38
CA CYS A 350 -88.77 -75.94 75.51
C CYS A 350 -90.23 -75.67 75.09
N PHE A 351 -90.45 -75.03 73.92
CA PHE A 351 -91.80 -74.85 73.39
C PHE A 351 -92.51 -76.18 73.12
N ASN A 352 -91.79 -77.18 72.58
CA ASN A 352 -92.32 -78.52 72.38
C ASN A 352 -92.67 -79.20 73.71
N GLU A 353 -91.79 -79.14 74.71
CA GLU A 353 -92.05 -79.68 76.05
C GLU A 353 -93.27 -79.02 76.71
N VAL A 354 -93.37 -77.69 76.66
CA VAL A 354 -94.53 -76.95 77.17
C VAL A 354 -95.81 -77.37 76.45
N ALA A 355 -95.76 -77.60 75.13
CA ALA A 355 -96.90 -78.11 74.39
C ALA A 355 -97.33 -79.52 74.84
N VAL A 356 -96.37 -80.41 75.11
CA VAL A 356 -96.63 -81.75 75.67
C VAL A 356 -97.25 -81.65 77.06
N VAL A 357 -96.66 -80.86 77.97
CA VAL A 357 -97.19 -80.65 79.32
C VAL A 357 -98.61 -80.09 79.27
N ARG A 358 -98.89 -79.15 78.36
CA ARG A 358 -100.24 -78.61 78.17
C ARG A 358 -101.21 -79.70 77.74
N SER A 359 -100.84 -80.53 76.77
CA SER A 359 -101.64 -81.66 76.30
C SER A 359 -101.90 -82.69 77.41
N ASP A 360 -100.89 -83.00 78.22
CA ASP A 360 -101.02 -83.92 79.36
C ASP A 360 -101.93 -83.34 80.44
N LEU A 361 -101.84 -82.04 80.71
CA LEU A 361 -102.71 -81.36 81.67
C LEU A 361 -104.17 -81.34 81.18
N GLU A 362 -104.40 -81.02 79.90
CA GLU A 362 -105.72 -81.10 79.26
C GLU A 362 -106.30 -82.53 79.37
N ARG A 363 -105.48 -83.56 79.15
CA ARG A 363 -105.89 -84.97 79.30
C ARG A 363 -106.21 -85.34 80.74
N ASN A 364 -105.36 -84.97 81.69
CA ASN A 364 -105.57 -85.23 83.13
C ASN A 364 -106.82 -84.51 83.65
N MET A 365 -107.09 -83.29 83.17
CA MET A 365 -108.30 -82.56 83.48
C MET A 365 -109.54 -83.28 82.93
N ALA A 366 -109.49 -83.77 81.69
CA ALA A 366 -110.58 -84.58 81.13
C ALA A 366 -110.80 -85.89 81.91
N ASP A 367 -109.73 -86.58 82.30
CA ASP A 367 -109.80 -87.82 83.09
C ASP A 367 -110.37 -87.58 84.50
N THR A 368 -109.94 -86.51 85.17
CA THR A 368 -110.48 -86.12 86.49
C THR A 368 -111.94 -85.68 86.40
N GLU A 369 -112.31 -84.92 85.36
CA GLU A 369 -113.70 -84.56 85.10
C GLU A 369 -114.57 -85.80 84.84
N ALA A 370 -114.08 -86.76 84.05
CA ALA A 370 -114.76 -88.02 83.80
C ALA A 370 -114.92 -88.87 85.06
N ARG A 371 -113.88 -88.96 85.91
CA ARG A 371 -113.96 -89.59 87.23
C ARG A 371 -115.01 -88.94 88.11
N LEU A 372 -115.00 -87.61 88.23
CA LEU A 372 -115.98 -86.87 89.02
C LEU A 372 -117.41 -87.08 88.51
N LYS A 373 -117.63 -87.05 87.20
CA LYS A 373 -118.94 -87.37 86.59
C LYS A 373 -119.40 -88.78 86.93
N ASN A 374 -118.50 -89.76 86.92
CA ASN A 374 -118.81 -91.14 87.29
C ASN A 374 -119.11 -91.29 88.79
N ASP A 375 -118.30 -90.68 89.66
CA ASP A 375 -118.52 -90.69 91.12
C ASP A 375 -119.86 -90.03 91.49
N ILE A 376 -120.23 -88.93 90.82
CA ILE A 376 -121.54 -88.27 91.01
C ILE A 376 -122.68 -89.19 90.56
N ARG A 377 -122.58 -89.84 89.39
CA ARG A 377 -123.58 -90.81 88.92
C ARG A 377 -123.72 -91.98 89.89
N GLN A 378 -122.61 -92.53 90.37
CA GLN A 378 -122.62 -93.60 91.36
C GLN A 378 -123.28 -93.16 92.67
N LYS A 379 -122.92 -91.97 93.18
CA LYS A 379 -123.54 -91.41 94.40
C LYS A 379 -125.02 -91.11 94.24
N GLN A 380 -125.47 -90.69 93.06
CA GLN A 380 -126.88 -90.56 92.75
C GLN A 380 -127.59 -91.92 92.77
N GLN A 381 -127.00 -92.96 92.17
CA GLN A 381 -127.56 -94.31 92.19
C GLN A 381 -127.65 -94.88 93.62
N GLU A 382 -126.59 -94.74 94.42
CA GLU A 382 -126.57 -95.12 95.84
C GLU A 382 -127.63 -94.35 96.65
N ALA A 383 -127.87 -93.08 96.34
CA ALA A 383 -128.91 -92.28 96.98
C ALA A 383 -130.31 -92.75 96.59
N PHE A 384 -130.55 -93.06 95.31
CA PHE A 384 -131.83 -93.60 94.85
C PHE A 384 -132.16 -94.96 95.48
N GLU A 385 -131.17 -95.87 95.61
CA GLU A 385 -131.36 -97.16 96.29
C GLU A 385 -131.67 -97.00 97.79
N LYS A 386 -130.99 -96.07 98.48
CA LYS A 386 -131.26 -95.78 99.89
C LYS A 386 -132.63 -95.15 100.11
N ILE A 387 -133.09 -94.30 99.20
CA ILE A 387 -134.45 -93.74 99.24
C ILE A 387 -135.49 -94.85 99.07
N GLY A 388 -135.30 -95.75 98.09
CA GLY A 388 -136.19 -96.90 97.90
C GLY A 388 -136.24 -97.86 99.09
N ALA A 389 -135.12 -98.07 99.79
CA ALA A 389 -135.07 -98.89 101.01
C ALA A 389 -135.79 -98.23 102.20
N VAL A 390 -135.73 -96.90 102.32
CA VAL A 390 -136.42 -96.15 103.37
C VAL A 390 -137.93 -96.15 103.16
N GLU A 391 -138.40 -96.08 101.92
CA GLU A 391 -139.84 -96.15 101.59
C GLU A 391 -140.44 -97.53 101.88
N GLN A 392 -139.75 -98.63 101.53
CA GLN A 392 -140.19 -100.00 101.91
C GLN A 392 -140.23 -100.24 103.43
N GLN A 393 -139.36 -99.58 104.19
CA GLN A 393 -139.27 -99.73 105.64
C GLN A 393 -140.33 -98.91 106.39
N ALA A 394 -140.93 -97.88 105.75
CA ALA A 394 -142.06 -97.12 106.29
C ALA A 394 -143.40 -97.87 106.08
N GLU A 395 -143.55 -98.60 104.98
CA GLU A 395 -144.81 -99.27 104.61
C GLU A 395 -145.06 -100.58 105.39
N LEU A 396 -143.99 -101.33 105.70
CA LEU A 396 -144.06 -102.51 106.58
C LEU A 396 -144.33 -102.17 108.06
N ARG A 397 -143.98 -100.95 108.50
CA ARG A 397 -144.23 -100.49 109.89
C ARG A 397 -145.65 -99.95 110.11
N SER A 398 -146.41 -99.67 109.04
CA SER A 398 -147.81 -99.26 109.12
C SER A 398 -148.78 -100.44 109.37
N ALA A 399 -148.43 -101.66 108.95
CA ALA A 399 -149.27 -102.85 109.09
C ALA A 399 -149.14 -103.60 110.44
N GLU A 400 -148.04 -103.42 111.19
CA GLU A 400 -147.79 -104.08 112.48
C GLU A 400 -148.37 -103.29 113.68
N ALA A 401 -148.70 -101.99 113.48
CA ALA A 401 -149.22 -101.07 114.50
C ALA A 401 -150.72 -101.28 114.87
N SER A 402 -151.42 -102.28 114.29
CA SER A 402 -152.82 -102.59 114.60
C SER A 402 -153.05 -103.79 115.54
N ARG A 403 -152.01 -104.50 116.02
CA ARG A 403 -152.19 -105.74 116.84
C ARG A 403 -151.66 -105.74 118.28
N ARG A 404 -151.01 -104.69 118.79
CA ARG A 404 -150.51 -104.70 120.18
C ARG A 404 -150.73 -103.38 120.92
N LEU A 405 -152.01 -102.98 120.98
CA LEU A 405 -152.58 -101.92 121.83
C LEU A 405 -153.22 -102.54 123.09
N GLY A 406 -152.49 -103.40 123.78
CA GLY A 406 -152.99 -104.20 124.90
C GLY A 406 -151.88 -104.77 125.78
N ALA A 407 -150.91 -103.94 126.17
CA ALA A 407 -150.05 -104.16 127.34
C ALA A 407 -149.26 -102.87 127.61
N LEU A 408 -149.77 -102.16 128.60
CA LEU A 408 -149.13 -101.14 129.41
C LEU A 408 -147.62 -101.36 129.61
N ASP A 409 -146.84 -100.29 129.54
CA ASP A 409 -146.25 -99.64 130.74
C ASP A 409 -144.77 -99.26 130.62
N LEU A 410 -144.48 -98.07 131.16
CA LEU A 410 -143.20 -97.55 131.66
C LEU A 410 -141.96 -97.45 130.73
N ARG A 411 -141.57 -96.17 130.60
CA ARG A 411 -140.24 -95.58 130.93
C ARG A 411 -139.22 -95.27 129.83
N MET A 412 -138.93 -93.97 129.83
CA MET A 412 -137.65 -93.27 129.62
C MET A 412 -137.17 -93.11 128.17
N SER A 413 -137.11 -91.89 127.61
CA SER A 413 -136.34 -90.69 128.00
C SER A 413 -134.86 -90.77 127.65
N GLY A 414 -134.48 -89.93 126.69
CA GLY A 414 -133.16 -89.28 126.64
C GLY A 414 -132.23 -89.76 125.52
N VAL A 415 -131.36 -88.82 125.13
CA VAL A 415 -130.14 -88.93 124.29
C VAL A 415 -130.40 -88.67 122.79
N GLN A 416 -129.63 -87.88 122.01
CA GLN A 416 -128.55 -86.90 122.19
C GLN A 416 -128.10 -86.48 120.77
N GLY A 417 -127.72 -85.22 120.56
CA GLY A 417 -126.54 -84.86 119.76
C GLY A 417 -126.67 -84.39 118.29
N GLY A 418 -126.01 -83.26 118.00
CA GLY A 418 -125.52 -82.79 116.68
C GLY A 418 -126.45 -81.80 115.95
N LEU A 419 -126.00 -80.79 115.18
CA LEU A 419 -124.69 -80.32 114.72
C LEU A 419 -124.94 -79.02 113.89
N GLY A 420 -124.02 -78.06 113.90
CA GLY A 420 -124.00 -76.85 113.04
C GLY A 420 -123.49 -75.62 113.82
N GLU A 421 -122.74 -74.66 113.29
CA GLU A 421 -122.20 -74.38 111.96
C GLU A 421 -121.09 -73.31 112.11
N HIS A 422 -120.17 -73.27 111.15
CA HIS A 422 -119.35 -72.15 110.65
C HIS A 422 -118.53 -71.20 111.56
N LYS A 423 -117.21 -71.16 111.31
CA LYS A 423 -116.25 -70.21 111.89
C LYS A 423 -115.09 -69.94 110.91
N ARG A 424 -114.86 -68.64 110.58
CA ARG A 424 -113.60 -67.84 110.49
C ARG A 424 -112.32 -68.48 109.88
N ASP A 425 -111.45 -67.80 109.11
CA ASP A 425 -110.97 -66.41 109.23
C ASP A 425 -109.92 -66.04 108.14
N ILE A 426 -109.50 -64.75 108.14
CA ILE A 426 -108.21 -64.16 107.68
C ILE A 426 -108.13 -63.80 106.17
N LEU A 427 -108.15 -62.54 105.70
CA LEU A 427 -107.48 -61.28 106.11
C LEU A 427 -105.95 -61.35 106.22
N LYS A 428 -105.29 -61.52 105.07
CA LYS A 428 -103.97 -60.93 104.78
C LYS A 428 -103.95 -60.48 103.31
N LEU A 429 -103.26 -59.37 103.05
CA LEU A 429 -103.03 -58.70 101.76
C LEU A 429 -104.04 -57.61 101.35
N ARG A 430 -104.31 -56.75 102.34
CA ARG A 430 -104.63 -55.32 102.19
C ARG A 430 -103.37 -54.52 101.79
N GLU A 431 -102.62 -54.94 100.76
CA GLU A 431 -101.39 -54.23 100.35
C GLU A 431 -101.10 -54.22 98.83
N GLU A 432 -101.85 -54.93 97.98
CA GLU A 432 -101.55 -54.98 96.53
C GLU A 432 -102.54 -54.22 95.61
N VAL A 433 -103.51 -53.48 96.15
CA VAL A 433 -104.50 -52.75 95.33
C VAL A 433 -104.16 -51.27 95.13
N ASN A 434 -103.05 -50.76 95.70
CA ASN A 434 -102.60 -49.37 95.54
C ASN A 434 -101.56 -49.14 94.42
N GLY A 435 -101.41 -50.06 93.46
CA GLY A 435 -100.37 -49.96 92.41
C GLY A 435 -100.83 -49.74 90.97
N LEU A 436 -102.14 -49.75 90.67
CA LEU A 436 -102.64 -49.91 89.30
C LEU A 436 -103.45 -48.71 88.78
N THR A 437 -102.97 -47.49 89.02
CA THR A 437 -103.50 -46.29 88.34
C THR A 437 -102.44 -45.25 87.96
N VAL A 438 -101.19 -45.66 87.70
CA VAL A 438 -100.17 -44.80 87.05
C VAL A 438 -99.31 -45.64 86.11
N LYS A 439 -99.72 -45.81 84.85
CA LYS A 439 -98.83 -46.19 83.72
C LYS A 439 -99.50 -45.91 82.36
N SER A 440 -99.86 -44.65 82.12
CA SER A 440 -100.25 -44.14 80.79
C SER A 440 -99.52 -42.84 80.42
N ALA A 441 -98.33 -42.60 80.98
CA ALA A 441 -97.54 -41.38 80.72
C ALA A 441 -96.06 -41.70 80.41
N SER A 442 -95.80 -42.63 79.48
CA SER A 442 -94.43 -42.83 78.97
C SER A 442 -94.39 -43.14 77.46
N HIS A 443 -95.38 -42.66 76.70
CA HIS A 443 -95.41 -42.85 75.25
C HIS A 443 -95.39 -41.54 74.45
N GLU A 444 -94.85 -40.46 75.02
CA GLU A 444 -94.82 -39.12 74.38
C GLU A 444 -93.41 -38.49 74.32
N VAL A 445 -92.38 -39.13 74.89
CA VAL A 445 -90.98 -38.62 74.87
C VAL A 445 -90.14 -39.22 73.74
N ASP A 446 -90.48 -40.40 73.22
CA ASP A 446 -89.70 -41.07 72.18
C ASP A 446 -90.11 -40.70 70.73
N ILE A 447 -91.27 -40.09 70.53
CA ILE A 447 -91.72 -39.63 69.20
C ILE A 447 -91.16 -38.24 68.85
N GLN A 448 -90.79 -37.42 69.84
CA GLN A 448 -90.23 -36.07 69.61
C GLN A 448 -88.73 -36.10 69.27
N LYS A 449 -87.95 -37.05 69.81
CA LYS A 449 -86.50 -37.19 69.54
C LYS A 449 -86.17 -37.64 68.11
N ASN A 450 -87.03 -38.44 67.48
CA ASN A 450 -86.81 -38.90 66.10
C ASN A 450 -87.15 -37.82 65.04
N SER A 451 -88.05 -36.88 65.35
CA SER A 451 -88.43 -35.79 64.43
C SER A 451 -87.31 -34.74 64.25
N ASP A 452 -86.60 -34.42 65.34
CA ASP A 452 -85.49 -33.45 65.30
C ASP A 452 -84.23 -33.99 64.60
N ALA A 453 -84.02 -35.31 64.61
CA ALA A 453 -82.94 -35.97 63.87
C ALA A 453 -83.13 -35.90 62.35
N VAL A 454 -84.38 -36.05 61.87
CA VAL A 454 -84.72 -35.96 60.43
C VAL A 454 -84.58 -34.52 59.92
N ARG A 455 -84.97 -33.50 60.71
CA ARG A 455 -84.76 -32.09 60.33
C ARG A 455 -83.28 -31.67 60.25
N LYS A 456 -82.39 -32.31 61.02
CA LYS A 456 -80.93 -32.08 60.94
C LYS A 456 -80.33 -32.69 59.67
N MET A 457 -80.78 -33.89 59.27
CA MET A 457 -80.33 -34.55 58.04
C MET A 457 -80.74 -33.77 56.79
N GLU A 458 -81.95 -33.21 56.75
CA GLU A 458 -82.43 -32.41 55.60
C GLU A 458 -81.63 -31.10 55.42
N LYS A 459 -81.25 -30.44 56.54
CA LYS A 459 -80.40 -29.23 56.49
C LYS A 459 -78.97 -29.53 56.06
N GLN A 460 -78.43 -30.68 56.45
CA GLN A 460 -77.10 -31.12 56.01
C GLN A 460 -77.08 -31.40 54.51
N ARG A 461 -78.11 -32.08 53.99
CA ARG A 461 -78.24 -32.36 52.55
C ARG A 461 -78.28 -31.07 51.71
N ASN A 462 -79.04 -30.05 52.12
CA ASN A 462 -79.11 -28.79 51.38
C ASN A 462 -77.79 -28.00 51.45
N MET A 463 -77.03 -28.11 52.54
CA MET A 463 -75.69 -27.52 52.65
C MET A 463 -74.70 -28.23 51.71
N ASP A 464 -74.76 -29.56 51.65
CA ASP A 464 -73.91 -30.37 50.77
C ASP A 464 -74.23 -30.12 49.28
N GLU A 465 -75.50 -29.90 48.93
CA GLU A 465 -75.93 -29.57 47.57
C GLU A 465 -75.47 -28.18 47.12
N GLN A 466 -75.51 -27.18 48.00
CA GLN A 466 -74.93 -25.86 47.74
C GLN A 466 -73.41 -25.89 47.63
N ASN A 467 -72.75 -26.69 48.47
CA ASN A 467 -71.31 -26.87 48.45
C ASN A 467 -70.84 -27.59 47.17
N TRP A 468 -71.62 -28.56 46.69
CA TRP A 468 -71.39 -29.23 45.41
C TRP A 468 -71.53 -28.28 44.22
N LYS A 469 -72.53 -27.40 44.25
CA LYS A 469 -72.72 -26.36 43.22
C LYS A 469 -71.55 -25.37 43.18
N ALA A 470 -71.09 -24.90 44.35
CA ALA A 470 -69.92 -24.02 44.44
C ALA A 470 -68.62 -24.69 43.95
N GLN A 471 -68.46 -26.00 44.17
CA GLN A 471 -67.34 -26.76 43.62
C GLN A 471 -67.41 -26.89 42.10
N MET A 472 -68.60 -27.15 41.53
CA MET A 472 -68.74 -27.21 40.06
C MET A 472 -68.55 -25.85 39.39
N ASP A 473 -69.04 -24.77 39.99
CA ASP A 473 -68.78 -23.40 39.49
C ASP A 473 -67.27 -23.09 39.53
N ALA A 474 -66.56 -23.47 40.60
CA ALA A 474 -65.09 -23.33 40.67
C ALA A 474 -64.33 -24.19 39.64
N VAL A 475 -64.83 -25.39 39.33
CA VAL A 475 -64.26 -26.24 38.27
C VAL A 475 -64.48 -25.61 36.89
N HIS A 476 -65.65 -25.03 36.63
CA HIS A 476 -65.94 -24.31 35.40
C HIS A 476 -65.03 -23.09 35.22
N ASP A 477 -64.82 -22.31 36.28
CA ASP A 477 -63.96 -21.12 36.27
C ASP A 477 -62.47 -21.47 36.05
N VAL A 478 -62.00 -22.57 36.65
CA VAL A 478 -60.66 -23.12 36.42
C VAL A 478 -60.51 -23.65 34.99
N LEU A 479 -61.57 -24.23 34.42
CA LEU A 479 -61.54 -24.75 33.05
C LEU A 479 -61.48 -23.61 32.03
N ASP A 480 -62.24 -22.52 32.22
CA ASP A 480 -62.18 -21.36 31.33
C ASP A 480 -60.82 -20.63 31.41
N THR A 481 -60.29 -20.42 32.61
CA THR A 481 -59.00 -19.74 32.80
C THR A 481 -57.79 -20.57 32.37
N LYS A 482 -57.76 -21.89 32.66
CA LYS A 482 -56.61 -22.75 32.34
C LYS A 482 -56.63 -23.39 30.96
N VAL A 483 -57.81 -23.64 30.37
CA VAL A 483 -57.91 -24.35 29.08
C VAL A 483 -58.16 -23.40 27.91
N ASN A 484 -58.89 -22.29 28.11
CA ASN A 484 -59.29 -21.41 27.01
C ASN A 484 -58.48 -20.11 26.92
N GLU A 485 -58.23 -19.41 28.03
CA GLU A 485 -57.59 -18.08 27.96
C GLU A 485 -56.06 -18.13 28.02
N LYS A 486 -55.48 -18.82 29.00
CA LYS A 486 -54.02 -18.79 29.21
C LYS A 486 -53.20 -19.41 28.07
N PRO A 487 -53.51 -20.63 27.57
CA PRO A 487 -52.79 -21.21 26.45
C PRO A 487 -52.96 -20.42 25.16
N PHE A 488 -54.09 -19.71 25.01
CA PHE A 488 -54.38 -18.89 23.84
C PHE A 488 -53.57 -17.59 23.84
N GLU A 489 -53.48 -16.90 24.99
CA GLU A 489 -52.61 -15.72 25.12
C GLU A 489 -51.13 -16.09 25.02
N ASP A 490 -50.71 -17.24 25.57
CA ASP A 490 -49.34 -17.75 25.39
C ASP A 490 -49.04 -18.06 23.91
N LEU A 491 -49.98 -18.70 23.20
CA LEU A 491 -49.86 -18.98 21.76
C LEU A 491 -49.81 -17.68 20.94
N LYS A 492 -50.66 -16.69 21.25
CA LYS A 492 -50.67 -15.37 20.62
C LYS A 492 -49.34 -14.65 20.82
N HIS A 493 -48.78 -14.70 22.02
CA HIS A 493 -47.45 -14.14 22.33
C HIS A 493 -46.33 -14.86 21.55
N CYS A 494 -46.36 -16.19 21.48
CA CYS A 494 -45.40 -16.98 20.71
C CYS A 494 -45.48 -16.71 19.21
N VAL A 495 -46.69 -16.63 18.64
CA VAL A 495 -46.90 -16.31 17.22
C VAL A 495 -46.45 -14.89 16.89
N ALA A 496 -46.75 -13.91 17.76
CA ALA A 496 -46.27 -12.54 17.58
C ALA A 496 -44.73 -12.46 17.65
N SER A 497 -44.11 -13.16 18.60
CA SER A 497 -42.65 -13.21 18.75
C SER A 497 -41.97 -13.91 17.57
N LEU A 498 -42.55 -15.01 17.08
CA LEU A 498 -42.07 -15.72 15.90
C LEU A 498 -42.19 -14.84 14.66
N THR A 499 -43.31 -14.15 14.48
CA THR A 499 -43.52 -13.23 13.34
C THR A 499 -42.50 -12.09 13.36
N LYS A 500 -42.26 -11.47 14.53
CA LYS A 500 -41.20 -10.45 14.71
C LYS A 500 -39.80 -11.01 14.41
N GLY A 501 -39.51 -12.23 14.85
CA GLY A 501 -38.23 -12.90 14.59
C GLY A 501 -38.01 -13.23 13.11
N VAL A 502 -39.04 -13.71 12.41
CA VAL A 502 -38.99 -14.00 10.97
C VAL A 502 -38.77 -12.72 10.15
N VAL A 503 -39.40 -11.61 10.54
CA VAL A 503 -39.19 -10.30 9.88
C VAL A 503 -37.75 -9.82 10.08
N LYS A 504 -37.22 -9.87 11.30
CA LYS A 504 -35.81 -9.53 11.55
C LYS A 504 -34.85 -10.44 10.78
N PHE A 505 -35.15 -11.74 10.70
CA PHE A 505 -34.34 -12.68 9.92
C PHE A 505 -34.37 -12.32 8.42
N ALA A 506 -35.55 -12.02 7.87
CA ALA A 506 -35.72 -11.63 6.47
C ALA A 506 -35.03 -10.30 6.12
N GLN A 507 -34.97 -9.34 7.07
CA GLN A 507 -34.17 -8.12 6.96
C GLN A 507 -32.66 -8.40 6.95
N VAL A 508 -32.18 -9.33 7.79
CA VAL A 508 -30.76 -9.73 7.84
C VAL A 508 -30.33 -10.48 6.58
N VAL A 509 -31.19 -11.33 6.02
CA VAL A 509 -30.89 -12.09 4.79
C VAL A 509 -31.18 -11.31 3.49
N GLY A 510 -31.53 -10.03 3.59
CA GLY A 510 -31.66 -9.13 2.43
C GLY A 510 -32.90 -9.36 1.55
N VAL A 511 -33.91 -10.07 2.06
CA VAL A 511 -35.17 -10.31 1.34
C VAL A 511 -36.08 -9.06 1.41
N PHE A 512 -35.88 -8.21 2.41
CA PHE A 512 -36.48 -6.88 2.54
C PHE A 512 -35.39 -5.84 2.83
N PRO A 513 -35.60 -4.55 2.51
CA PRO A 513 -34.69 -3.48 2.92
C PRO A 513 -34.64 -3.42 4.46
N GLY A 514 -33.51 -3.82 5.03
CA GLY A 514 -33.22 -3.59 6.45
C GLY A 514 -32.92 -2.10 6.70
N PRO A 515 -32.97 -1.64 7.97
CA PRO A 515 -32.57 -0.29 8.32
C PRO A 515 -31.16 -0.02 7.79
N LYS A 516 -31.01 1.00 6.95
CA LYS A 516 -29.69 1.48 6.55
C LYS A 516 -29.03 2.09 7.78
N PHE A 517 -28.01 1.41 8.29
CA PHE A 517 -27.03 2.02 9.19
C PHE A 517 -26.07 2.84 8.31
N ASP A 518 -26.55 3.95 7.75
CA ASP A 518 -25.67 5.00 7.26
C ASP A 518 -25.42 5.96 8.43
N ASP A 519 -24.19 5.98 8.93
CA ASP A 519 -23.69 6.94 9.94
C ASP A 519 -23.54 8.36 9.34
N ALA A 520 -24.50 8.79 8.52
CA ALA A 520 -24.53 10.11 7.90
C ALA A 520 -25.76 10.86 8.41
N GLU A 521 -25.51 11.85 9.27
CA GLU A 521 -26.50 12.80 9.75
C GLU A 521 -27.34 13.37 8.60
N GLY A 522 -28.66 13.25 8.72
CA GLY A 522 -29.62 14.07 7.98
C GLY A 522 -30.23 13.42 6.73
N ALA A 523 -31.05 12.38 6.89
CA ALA A 523 -32.07 12.05 5.90
C ALA A 523 -33.35 11.51 6.58
N ASP A 524 -34.47 12.01 6.08
CA ASP A 524 -35.85 11.85 6.56
C ASP A 524 -36.21 10.41 6.97
N HIS A 525 -36.57 10.22 8.23
CA HIS A 525 -36.97 8.93 8.82
C HIS A 525 -38.44 8.54 8.52
N GLY A 526 -39.11 9.22 7.59
CA GLY A 526 -40.56 9.10 7.42
C GLY A 526 -41.05 7.93 6.57
N GLU A 527 -40.22 7.35 5.69
CA GLU A 527 -40.71 6.41 4.66
C GLU A 527 -40.52 4.92 5.03
N ALA A 528 -39.50 4.61 5.85
CA ALA A 528 -39.25 3.23 6.31
C ALA A 528 -40.24 2.74 7.38
N ASP A 529 -40.84 3.66 8.15
CA ASP A 529 -41.88 3.33 9.15
C ASP A 529 -43.23 2.99 8.50
N VAL A 530 -43.49 3.43 7.27
CA VAL A 530 -44.79 3.22 6.59
C VAL A 530 -44.97 1.78 6.11
N GLU A 531 -43.90 1.10 5.68
CA GLU A 531 -44.00 -0.33 5.32
C GLU A 531 -44.00 -1.25 6.56
N LEU A 532 -43.34 -0.86 7.66
CA LEU A 532 -43.38 -1.63 8.91
C LEU A 532 -44.81 -1.69 9.49
N LEU A 533 -45.55 -0.57 9.39
CA LEU A 533 -46.95 -0.45 9.81
C LEU A 533 -47.89 -1.37 9.00
N GLY A 534 -47.64 -1.55 7.70
CA GLY A 534 -48.47 -2.43 6.85
C GLY A 534 -48.34 -3.92 7.21
N TRP A 535 -47.17 -4.35 7.68
CA TRP A 535 -46.95 -5.74 8.11
C TRP A 535 -47.42 -6.01 9.53
N GLU A 536 -47.31 -5.03 10.44
CA GLU A 536 -47.94 -5.10 11.77
C GLU A 536 -49.47 -5.18 11.64
N GLU A 537 -50.07 -4.38 10.76
CA GLU A 537 -51.51 -4.45 10.46
C GLU A 537 -51.90 -5.82 9.85
N CYS A 538 -51.07 -6.38 8.97
CA CYS A 538 -51.32 -7.71 8.40
C CYS A 538 -51.19 -8.84 9.45
N ALA A 539 -50.23 -8.73 10.37
CA ALA A 539 -50.04 -9.69 11.47
C ALA A 539 -51.17 -9.60 12.51
N GLU A 540 -51.62 -8.39 12.86
CA GLU A 540 -52.79 -8.18 13.71
C GLU A 540 -54.07 -8.72 13.07
N ASN A 541 -54.26 -8.52 11.77
CA ASN A 541 -55.41 -9.06 11.05
C ASN A 541 -55.39 -10.61 11.01
N MET A 542 -54.22 -11.22 10.85
CA MET A 542 -54.05 -12.67 10.91
C MET A 542 -54.32 -13.22 12.32
N SER A 543 -53.83 -12.53 13.36
CA SER A 543 -54.09 -12.83 14.78
C SER A 543 -55.58 -12.79 15.10
N PHE A 544 -56.28 -11.75 14.63
CA PHE A 544 -57.73 -11.61 14.77
C PHE A 544 -58.50 -12.73 14.05
N ARG A 545 -58.06 -13.15 12.86
CA ARG A 545 -58.68 -14.26 12.12
C ARG A 545 -58.47 -15.60 12.82
N VAL A 546 -57.31 -15.82 13.43
CA VAL A 546 -57.02 -17.02 14.25
C VAL A 546 -57.88 -17.03 15.51
N ASP A 547 -58.00 -15.91 16.23
CA ASP A 547 -58.91 -15.78 17.39
C ASP A 547 -60.37 -16.07 17.01
N LYS A 548 -60.85 -15.48 15.91
CA LYS A 548 -62.21 -15.71 15.42
C LYS A 548 -62.46 -17.17 15.05
N ALA A 549 -61.52 -17.82 14.36
CA ALA A 549 -61.62 -19.23 13.97
C ALA A 549 -61.54 -20.18 15.18
N TRP A 550 -60.71 -19.84 16.18
CA TRP A 550 -60.59 -20.58 17.44
C TRP A 550 -61.88 -20.50 18.26
N ARG A 551 -62.42 -19.30 18.47
CA ARG A 551 -63.71 -19.07 19.16
C ARG A 551 -64.87 -19.80 18.44
N GLN A 552 -64.89 -19.80 17.11
CA GLN A 552 -65.90 -20.56 16.34
C GLN A 552 -65.79 -22.08 16.56
N ARG A 553 -64.57 -22.66 16.54
CA ARG A 553 -64.37 -24.11 16.74
C ARG A 553 -64.64 -24.54 18.18
N CYS A 554 -64.21 -23.76 19.17
CA CYS A 554 -64.47 -24.06 20.58
C CYS A 554 -65.97 -23.97 20.90
N SER A 555 -66.68 -22.97 20.36
CA SER A 555 -68.14 -22.84 20.49
C SER A 555 -68.92 -23.99 19.82
N GLN A 556 -68.40 -24.59 18.74
CA GLN A 556 -68.99 -25.79 18.13
C GLN A 556 -68.72 -27.07 18.92
N ARG A 557 -67.55 -27.19 19.55
CA ARG A 557 -67.18 -28.40 20.31
C ARG A 557 -67.99 -28.54 21.61
N PHE A 558 -68.33 -27.43 22.27
CA PHE A 558 -69.21 -27.43 23.45
C PHE A 558 -70.68 -27.75 23.12
N ARG A 559 -71.16 -27.41 21.92
CA ARG A 559 -72.52 -27.77 21.47
C ARG A 559 -72.70 -29.27 21.15
N ASN A 560 -71.62 -30.02 20.98
CA ASN A 560 -71.65 -31.45 20.67
C ASN A 560 -71.40 -32.35 21.90
N ILE A 561 -71.18 -31.77 23.08
CA ILE A 561 -70.89 -32.51 24.34
C ILE A 561 -72.02 -32.33 25.37
N LEU A 562 -72.99 -31.44 25.11
CA LEU A 562 -74.32 -31.43 25.73
C LEU A 562 -75.29 -32.18 24.82
#